data_AF-A0AAN8T7T1-F1
#
_entry.id   AF-A0AAN8T7T1-F1
#
_cell.length_a   1.000
_cell.length_b   1.000
_cell.length_c   1.000
_cell.angle_alpha   90.00
_cell.angle_beta   90.00
_cell.angle_gamma   90.00
#
_symmetry.space_group_name_H-M   'P 1'
#
loop_
_entity.id
_entity.type
_entity.pdbx_description
1 polymer ?
#
loop_
_entity_poly.entity_id
_entity_poly.type
_entity_poly.pdbx_seq_one_letter_code
_entity_poly.pdbx_strand_id
1 'polypeptide(L)'
;MGHEFLKLKFFKLDSLNIEQWNISSDCLPSLEHLVLQSCKKLKELPSCLGDVSTLQSVELHWCSRSSVNSIILIQEDEGFKVHVYPREFDS
;
A
#
# COMPACT_ATOMS: atom_id res chain seq x y z
N MET A 1 -13.84 4.03 -20.17
CA MET A 1 -14.69 4.27 -18.99
C MET A 1 -13.94 3.67 -17.80
N GLY A 2 -13.48 4.50 -16.87
CA GLY A 2 -12.69 4.03 -15.73
C GLY A 2 -12.52 5.17 -14.73
N HIS A 3 -13.64 5.74 -14.28
CA HIS A 3 -13.66 6.70 -13.17
C HIS A 3 -13.74 5.93 -11.84
N GLU A 4 -12.92 4.91 -11.68
CA GLU A 4 -13.01 4.04 -10.51
C GLU A 4 -12.20 4.70 -9.39
N PHE A 5 -12.92 5.17 -8.37
CA PHE A 5 -12.43 5.63 -7.06
C PHE A 5 -11.71 6.99 -6.97
N LEU A 6 -12.17 7.98 -7.75
CA LEU A 6 -11.72 9.38 -7.69
C LEU A 6 -11.85 10.10 -6.33
N LYS A 7 -12.57 9.53 -5.36
CA LYS A 7 -12.80 10.14 -4.03
C LYS A 7 -12.31 9.26 -2.88
N LEU A 8 -11.58 8.20 -3.18
CA LEU A 8 -11.25 7.19 -2.20
C LEU A 8 -9.99 7.61 -1.47
N LYS A 9 -10.18 8.16 -0.27
CA LYS A 9 -9.13 8.69 0.60
C LYS A 9 -8.47 7.63 1.47
N PHE A 10 -9.22 6.56 1.79
CA PHE A 10 -8.76 5.49 2.66
C PHE A 10 -9.02 4.14 1.98
N PHE A 11 -7.97 3.36 1.77
CA PHE A 11 -8.05 2.04 1.16
C PHE A 11 -7.44 1.01 2.09
N LYS A 12 -8.26 0.05 2.53
CA LYS A 12 -7.82 -1.05 3.38
C LYS A 12 -7.99 -2.37 2.65
N LEU A 13 -6.94 -3.17 2.66
CA LEU A 13 -6.92 -4.54 2.19
C LEU A 13 -6.61 -5.46 3.36
N ASP A 14 -7.42 -6.50 3.54
CA ASP A 14 -7.24 -7.51 4.57
C ASP A 14 -7.07 -8.89 3.95
N SER A 15 -6.12 -9.65 4.48
CA SER A 15 -5.91 -11.07 4.19
C SER A 15 -5.82 -11.40 2.70
N LEU A 16 -5.16 -10.53 1.92
CA LEU A 16 -4.98 -10.79 0.50
C LEU A 16 -3.90 -11.84 0.27
N ASN A 17 -4.28 -12.87 -0.49
CA ASN A 17 -3.39 -13.90 -0.98
C ASN A 17 -2.88 -13.56 -2.39
N ILE A 18 -2.55 -12.28 -2.63
CA ILE A 18 -1.98 -11.81 -3.90
C ILE A 18 -0.45 -11.72 -3.76
N GLU A 19 0.27 -12.12 -4.81
CA GLU A 19 1.72 -11.99 -4.86
C GLU A 19 2.15 -10.63 -5.41
N GLN A 20 1.39 -10.13 -6.38
CA GLN A 20 1.62 -8.83 -7.01
C GLN A 20 0.33 -8.03 -6.93
N TRP A 21 0.43 -6.81 -6.44
CA TRP A 21 -0.69 -5.89 -6.47
C TRP A 21 -0.52 -4.96 -7.67
N ASN A 22 -1.42 -5.09 -8.65
CA ASN A 22 -1.33 -4.38 -9.91
C ASN A 22 -2.48 -3.38 -9.98
N ILE A 23 -2.20 -2.10 -9.73
CA ILE A 23 -3.15 -1.00 -9.92
C ILE A 23 -2.49 0.05 -10.79
N SER A 24 -3.31 0.78 -11.57
CA SER A 24 -2.87 2.00 -12.25
C SER A 24 -3.11 3.23 -11.37
N SER A 25 -2.33 4.29 -11.58
CA SER A 25 -2.46 5.56 -10.83
C SER A 25 -3.81 6.22 -11.04
N ASP A 26 -4.43 6.00 -12.20
CA ASP A 26 -5.82 6.38 -12.51
C ASP A 26 -6.89 5.72 -11.61
N CYS A 27 -6.57 4.61 -10.93
CA CYS A 27 -7.53 3.93 -10.07
C CYS A 27 -7.67 4.56 -8.67
N LEU A 28 -6.68 5.31 -8.19
CA LEU A 28 -6.68 5.83 -6.81
C LEU A 28 -6.05 7.24 -6.69
N PRO A 29 -6.47 8.23 -7.49
CA PRO A 29 -5.78 9.53 -7.57
C PRO A 29 -5.96 10.42 -6.32
N SER A 30 -6.90 10.09 -5.43
CA SER A 30 -7.18 10.84 -4.19
C SER A 30 -6.93 10.02 -2.92
N LEU A 31 -6.11 8.97 -3.02
CA LEU A 31 -5.79 8.11 -1.88
C LEU A 31 -4.83 8.79 -0.94
N GLU A 32 -5.25 8.97 0.31
CA GLU A 32 -4.45 9.60 1.37
C GLU A 32 -3.84 8.55 2.32
N HIS A 33 -4.58 7.46 2.56
CA HIS A 33 -4.22 6.42 3.53
C HIS A 33 -4.39 5.02 2.94
N LEU A 34 -3.33 4.21 2.99
CA LEU A 34 -3.34 2.82 2.54
C LEU A 34 -3.04 1.88 3.71
N VAL A 35 -3.91 0.91 3.96
CA VAL A 35 -3.71 -0.09 5.02
C VAL A 35 -3.70 -1.49 4.41
N LEU A 36 -2.60 -2.21 4.58
CA LEU A 36 -2.45 -3.61 4.18
C LEU A 36 -2.40 -4.48 5.43
N GLN A 37 -3.32 -5.40 5.59
CA GLN A 37 -3.42 -6.30 6.73
C GLN A 37 -3.28 -7.75 6.29
N SER A 38 -2.43 -8.53 6.97
CA SER A 38 -2.20 -9.96 6.73
C SER A 38 -1.81 -10.32 5.28
N CYS A 39 -1.22 -9.38 4.53
CA CYS A 39 -0.82 -9.58 3.13
C CYS A 39 0.56 -10.24 3.03
N LYS A 40 0.69 -11.48 3.54
CA LYS A 40 1.98 -12.19 3.64
C LYS A 40 2.58 -12.62 2.30
N LYS A 41 1.75 -12.81 1.28
CA LYS A 41 2.20 -13.22 -0.05
C LYS A 41 2.58 -12.06 -0.94
N LEU A 42 2.18 -10.84 -0.57
CA LEU A 42 2.44 -9.65 -1.35
C LEU A 42 3.94 -9.42 -1.41
N LYS A 43 4.54 -9.56 -2.59
CA LYS A 43 5.96 -9.34 -2.83
C LYS A 43 6.21 -7.88 -3.20
N GLU A 44 5.35 -7.33 -4.04
CA GLU A 44 5.55 -6.04 -4.67
C GLU A 44 4.24 -5.24 -4.71
N LEU A 45 4.38 -3.94 -4.45
CA LEU A 45 3.32 -2.96 -4.63
C LEU A 45 3.44 -2.31 -6.01
N PRO A 46 2.34 -1.77 -6.54
CA PRO A 46 2.35 -1.12 -7.85
C PRO A 46 3.11 0.21 -7.77
N SER A 47 4.06 0.42 -8.68
CA SER A 47 4.83 1.66 -8.80
C SER A 47 3.97 2.90 -9.02
N CYS A 48 2.76 2.72 -9.54
CA CYS A 48 1.76 3.77 -9.65
C CYS A 48 1.38 4.41 -8.31
N LEU A 49 1.61 3.78 -7.16
CA LEU A 49 1.44 4.41 -5.85
C LEU A 49 2.42 5.56 -5.61
N GLY A 50 3.57 5.57 -6.30
CA GLY A 50 4.53 6.68 -6.30
C GLY A 50 3.98 7.91 -7.02
N ASP A 51 3.14 7.68 -8.03
CA ASP A 51 2.48 8.72 -8.83
C ASP A 51 1.30 9.36 -8.08
N VAL A 52 0.79 8.71 -7.03
CA VAL A 52 -0.30 9.23 -6.20
C VAL A 52 0.24 10.31 -5.25
N SER A 53 0.22 11.57 -5.70
CA SER A 53 0.70 12.71 -4.91
C SER A 53 -0.14 13.02 -3.65
N THR A 54 -1.31 12.40 -3.52
CA THR A 54 -2.19 12.59 -2.35
C THR A 54 -1.89 11.62 -1.21
N LEU A 55 -1.08 10.59 -1.45
CA LEU A 55 -0.78 9.55 -0.47
C LEU A 55 0.07 10.13 0.65
N GLN A 56 -0.43 10.08 1.89
CA GLN A 56 0.27 10.62 3.06
C GLN A 56 0.81 9.53 4.00
N SER A 57 0.15 8.38 4.05
CA SER A 57 0.60 7.26 4.89
C SER A 57 0.24 5.90 4.34
N VAL A 58 1.14 4.93 4.58
CA VAL A 58 0.89 3.50 4.36
C VAL A 58 1.10 2.76 5.67
N GLU A 59 0.16 1.91 6.03
CA GLU A 59 0.27 0.98 7.14
C GLU A 59 0.35 -0.46 6.63
N LEU A 60 1.35 -1.22 7.08
CA LEU A 60 1.53 -2.64 6.76
C LEU A 60 1.44 -3.46 8.04
N HIS A 61 0.30 -4.10 8.26
CA HIS A 61 0.02 -5.00 9.37
C HIS A 61 0.25 -6.44 8.95
N TRP A 62 1.23 -7.10 9.55
CA TRP A 62 1.54 -8.52 9.33
C TRP A 62 1.85 -8.86 7.85
N CYS A 63 2.41 -7.90 7.11
CA CYS A 63 2.84 -8.08 5.73
C CYS A 63 4.28 -8.59 5.66
N SER A 64 4.69 -9.01 4.46
CA SER A 64 6.07 -9.47 4.24
C SER A 64 7.04 -8.29 4.12
N ARG A 65 8.32 -8.53 4.45
CA ARG A 65 9.39 -7.52 4.27
C ARG A 65 9.52 -7.08 2.80
N SER A 66 9.18 -7.94 1.85
CA SER A 66 9.19 -7.62 0.43
C SER A 66 8.19 -6.51 0.10
N SER A 67 6.97 -6.59 0.61
CA SER A 67 5.97 -5.53 0.41
C SER A 67 6.45 -4.22 1.02
N VAL A 68 7.00 -4.26 2.24
CA VAL A 68 7.55 -3.07 2.91
C VAL A 68 8.66 -2.43 2.09
N ASN A 69 9.62 -3.22 1.60
CA ASN A 69 10.72 -2.68 0.81
C ASN A 69 10.22 -2.11 -0.52
N SER A 70 9.24 -2.77 -1.15
CA SER A 70 8.62 -2.29 -2.37
C SER A 70 7.95 -0.94 -2.18
N ILE A 71 7.17 -0.72 -1.10
CA ILE A 71 6.56 0.61 -0.88
C ILE A 71 7.61 1.70 -0.61
N ILE A 72 8.68 1.38 0.13
CA ILE A 72 9.77 2.34 0.41
C ILE A 72 10.49 2.73 -0.89
N LEU A 73 10.70 1.78 -1.80
CA LEU A 73 11.30 2.06 -3.12
C LEU A 73 10.39 2.88 -4.04
N ILE A 74 9.07 2.77 -3.87
CA ILE A 74 8.09 3.50 -4.69
C ILE A 74 7.88 4.93 -4.16
N GLN A 75 7.99 5.11 -2.85
CA GLN A 75 7.83 6.37 -2.15
C GLN A 75 9.16 6.73 -1.48
N GLU A 76 10.13 7.16 -2.29
CA GLU A 76 11.44 7.67 -1.83
C GLU A 76 11.36 9.10 -1.25
N ASP A 77 10.17 9.71 -1.20
CA ASP A 77 10.00 11.10 -0.77
C ASP A 77 9.96 11.25 0.76
N GLU A 78 10.77 12.18 1.29
CA GLU A 78 10.99 12.46 2.72
C GLU A 78 9.75 12.99 3.47
N GLY A 79 8.58 13.09 2.83
CA GLY A 79 7.31 13.49 3.44
C GLY A 79 6.38 12.32 3.84
N PHE A 80 6.70 11.09 3.43
CA PHE A 80 5.75 9.97 3.49
C PHE A 80 5.90 9.10 4.75
N LYS A 81 4.79 8.79 5.43
CA LYS A 81 4.82 7.97 6.65
C LYS A 81 4.47 6.51 6.37
N VAL A 82 5.49 5.65 6.34
CA VAL A 82 5.30 4.19 6.32
C VAL A 82 5.30 3.65 7.75
N HIS A 83 4.17 3.08 8.17
CA HIS A 83 4.04 2.37 9.44
C HIS A 83 4.04 0.86 9.17
N VAL A 84 4.93 0.12 9.82
CA VAL A 84 4.98 -1.35 9.71
C VAL A 84 4.69 -1.93 11.08
N TYR A 85 3.62 -2.72 11.15
CA TYR A 85 3.19 -3.46 12.33
C TYR A 85 3.51 -4.93 12.10
N PRO A 86 4.71 -5.42 12.49
CA PRO A 86 5.00 -6.84 12.44
C PRO A 86 4.01 -7.62 13.31
N ARG A 87 3.84 -8.92 13.05
CA ARG A 87 3.14 -9.79 13.99
C ARG A 87 4.02 -9.88 15.23
N GLU A 88 3.73 -9.06 16.24
CA GLU A 88 4.31 -9.24 17.57
C GLU A 88 4.05 -10.68 18.03
N PHE A 89 5.10 -11.28 18.60
CA PHE A 89 5.21 -12.67 19.01
C PHE A 89 3.87 -13.30 19.43
N ASP A 90 3.36 -14.22 18.61
CA ASP A 90 2.53 -15.33 19.11
C ASP A 90 3.40 -16.03 20.18
N SER A 91 3.07 -15.80 21.45
CA SER A 91 3.67 -16.48 22.61
C SER A 91 3.24 -17.93 22.68
#